data_AF-A0A023G873-F1
#
_entry.id   AF-A0A023G873-F1
#
_cell.length_a   1.000
_cell.length_b   1.000
_cell.length_c   1.000
_cell.angle_alpha   90.00
_cell.angle_beta   90.00
_cell.angle_gamma   90.00
#
_symmetry.space_group_name_H-M   'P 1'
#
loop_
_entity.id
_entity.type
_entity.pdbx_description
1 polymer ?
#
loop_
_entity_poly.entity_id
_entity_poly.type
_entity_poly.pdbx_seq_one_letter_code
_entity_poly.pdbx_strand_id
1 'polypeptide(L)'
;MSSADDYQCAELVERDNFTEEELSIPPVKYEYLDHTADVQLHGWGEDLKEAFEQVAVAMFGYMTEIDKVEIRATCDIAAEAEDMVGLLFHFLDELLFVFSAEPFIIGRKVEILEFDKEAFRIKARV
;
A
#
# COMPACT_ATOMS: atom_id res chain seq x y z
N MET A 1 -31.00 5.11 -2.13
CA MET A 1 -30.54 5.97 -3.24
C MET A 1 -29.04 5.88 -3.22
N SER A 2 -28.49 5.32 -4.29
CA SER A 2 -27.11 4.90 -4.46
C SER A 2 -26.16 6.11 -4.35
N SER A 3 -25.26 6.13 -3.38
CA SER A 3 -24.01 6.89 -3.50
C SER A 3 -22.94 5.88 -3.93
N ALA A 4 -22.89 5.64 -5.23
CA ALA A 4 -21.86 4.85 -5.89
C ALA A 4 -20.85 5.79 -6.57
N ASP A 5 -20.54 6.91 -5.91
CA ASP A 5 -19.66 7.96 -6.41
C ASP A 5 -18.69 8.30 -5.27
N ASP A 6 -17.56 7.57 -5.21
CA ASP A 6 -16.28 7.99 -4.61
C ASP A 6 -15.22 6.87 -4.55
N TYR A 7 -15.39 5.77 -5.32
CA TYR A 7 -14.21 4.98 -5.72
C TYR A 7 -13.47 5.77 -6.80
N GLN A 8 -12.61 6.68 -6.35
CA GLN A 8 -11.67 7.34 -7.23
C GLN A 8 -10.69 6.26 -7.69
N CYS A 9 -10.97 5.64 -8.84
CA CYS A 9 -10.07 4.68 -9.46
C CYS A 9 -8.67 5.30 -9.53
N ALA A 10 -7.77 4.82 -8.67
CA ALA A 10 -6.37 4.56 -8.94
C ALA A 10 -5.94 4.92 -10.38
N GLU A 11 -5.67 6.19 -10.66
CA GLU A 11 -5.16 6.57 -11.97
C GLU A 11 -3.70 6.11 -12.04
N LEU A 12 -3.44 5.16 -12.95
CA LEU A 12 -2.09 4.81 -13.36
C LEU A 12 -1.43 6.04 -13.95
N VAL A 13 -0.36 6.51 -13.32
CA VAL A 13 0.50 7.54 -13.88
C VAL A 13 1.80 6.89 -14.31
N GLU A 14 1.86 6.48 -15.58
CA GLU A 14 3.13 6.10 -16.21
C GLU A 14 4.02 7.34 -16.31
N ARG A 15 5.24 7.26 -15.78
CA ARG A 15 6.19 8.39 -15.75
C ARG A 15 7.58 7.90 -16.06
N ASP A 16 8.22 8.50 -17.06
CA ASP A 16 9.61 8.14 -17.44
C ASP A 16 10.68 8.83 -16.58
N ASN A 17 10.29 9.82 -15.77
CA ASN A 17 11.20 10.64 -14.96
C ASN A 17 10.83 10.56 -13.47
N PHE A 18 11.44 9.59 -12.78
CA PHE A 18 11.45 9.51 -11.31
C PHE A 18 12.72 10.18 -10.76
N THR A 19 12.58 10.85 -9.62
CA THR A 19 13.72 11.37 -8.85
C THR A 19 14.47 10.23 -8.15
N GLU A 20 15.74 10.45 -7.77
CA GLU A 20 16.52 9.49 -6.99
C GLU A 20 15.84 9.14 -5.64
N GLU A 21 15.13 10.11 -5.05
CA GLU A 21 14.38 9.94 -3.80
C GLU A 21 13.13 9.07 -3.98
N GLU A 22 12.39 9.24 -5.07
CA GLU A 22 11.24 8.39 -5.42
C GLU A 22 11.68 6.93 -5.62
N LEU A 23 12.83 6.70 -6.26
CA LEU A 23 13.42 5.37 -6.50
C LEU A 23 14.14 4.77 -5.29
N SER A 24 14.42 5.57 -4.25
CA SER A 24 15.07 5.09 -3.04
C SER A 24 14.14 4.16 -2.26
N ILE A 25 14.59 2.93 -2.05
CA ILE A 25 13.85 1.88 -1.35
C ILE A 25 14.16 1.94 0.15
N PRO A 26 13.16 2.12 1.02
CA PRO A 26 13.36 2.05 2.47
C PRO A 26 13.92 0.70 2.91
N PRO A 27 14.65 0.65 4.04
CA PRO A 27 15.06 -0.63 4.63
C PRO A 27 13.85 -1.54 4.89
N VAL A 28 14.02 -2.84 4.65
CA VAL A 28 12.98 -3.84 4.93
C VAL A 28 12.78 -3.96 6.44
N LYS A 29 11.56 -3.66 6.90
CA LYS A 29 11.14 -3.72 8.30
C LYS A 29 9.83 -4.51 8.45
N TYR A 30 9.81 -5.69 7.85
CA TYR A 30 8.72 -6.65 8.02
C TYR A 30 9.24 -8.08 8.08
N GLU A 31 8.44 -8.97 8.65
CA GLU A 31 8.66 -10.42 8.67
C GLU A 31 7.34 -11.17 8.45
N TYR A 32 7.47 -12.43 8.04
CA TYR A 32 6.35 -13.34 7.85
C TYR A 32 6.33 -14.34 9.00
N LEU A 33 5.18 -14.49 9.66
CA LEU A 33 4.97 -15.47 10.71
C LEU A 33 4.07 -16.59 10.19
N ASP A 34 4.47 -17.83 10.47
CA ASP A 34 3.79 -19.03 9.97
C ASP A 34 2.39 -19.19 10.59
N HIS A 35 1.38 -19.33 9.73
CA HIS A 35 0.06 -19.80 10.07
C HIS A 35 -0.33 -20.95 9.13
N THR A 36 -1.14 -21.90 9.60
CA THR A 36 -1.33 -23.20 8.93
C THR A 36 -1.96 -23.16 7.53
N ALA A 37 -2.55 -22.03 7.13
CA ALA A 37 -3.16 -21.81 5.81
C ALA A 37 -3.06 -20.36 5.30
N ASP A 38 -2.59 -19.44 6.15
CA ASP A 38 -2.51 -18.00 5.88
C ASP A 38 -1.09 -17.52 6.22
N VAL A 39 -0.80 -16.27 5.97
CA VAL A 39 0.41 -15.61 6.45
C VAL A 39 0.05 -14.48 7.40
N GLN A 40 0.73 -14.40 8.54
CA GLN A 40 0.68 -13.20 9.36
C GLN A 40 1.80 -12.26 8.93
N LEU A 41 1.42 -11.08 8.46
CA LEU A 41 2.33 -9.99 8.14
C LEU A 41 2.65 -9.22 9.42
N HIS A 42 3.93 -9.09 9.76
CA HIS A 42 4.38 -8.27 10.87
C HIS A 42 5.32 -7.19 10.34
N GLY A 43 4.86 -5.95 10.26
CA GLY A 43 5.66 -4.78 9.85
C GLY A 43 5.82 -3.78 11.00
N TRP A 44 6.95 -3.09 11.03
CA TRP A 44 7.29 -2.11 12.06
C TRP A 44 7.99 -0.88 11.46
N GLY A 45 8.04 0.20 12.24
CA GLY A 45 8.64 1.46 11.83
C GLY A 45 8.97 2.36 13.01
N GLU A 46 9.61 3.49 12.74
CA GLU A 46 9.86 4.57 13.69
C GLU A 46 8.56 5.24 14.14
N ASP A 47 7.56 5.24 13.27
CA ASP A 47 6.19 5.66 13.55
C ASP A 47 5.16 4.71 12.93
N LEU A 48 3.88 4.99 13.22
CA LEU A 48 2.77 4.17 12.72
C LEU A 48 2.62 4.26 11.20
N LYS A 49 3.05 5.38 10.59
CA LYS A 49 3.00 5.57 9.15
C LYS A 49 3.95 4.59 8.47
N GLU A 50 5.20 4.54 8.89
CA GLU A 50 6.20 3.61 8.37
C GLU A 50 5.75 2.15 8.61
N ALA A 51 5.16 1.84 9.76
CA ALA A 51 4.64 0.49 10.00
C ALA A 51 3.55 0.08 8.98
N PHE A 52 2.63 0.97 8.62
CA PHE A 52 1.61 0.71 7.59
C PHE A 52 2.23 0.50 6.21
N GLU A 53 3.19 1.35 5.82
CA GLU A 53 3.93 1.20 4.56
C GLU A 53 4.64 -0.15 4.48
N GLN A 54 5.28 -0.58 5.57
CA GLN A 54 6.02 -1.85 5.62
C GLN A 54 5.10 -3.07 5.54
N VAL A 55 3.92 -3.03 6.18
CA VAL A 55 2.92 -4.11 6.04
C VAL A 55 2.38 -4.17 4.60
N ALA A 56 2.16 -3.03 3.95
CA ALA A 56 1.75 -2.98 2.55
C ALA A 56 2.81 -3.59 1.62
N VAL A 57 4.09 -3.23 1.79
CA VAL A 57 5.18 -3.84 1.02
C VAL A 57 5.31 -5.33 1.34
N ALA A 58 5.13 -5.75 2.59
CA ALA A 58 5.14 -7.16 2.97
C ALA A 58 4.07 -7.97 2.22
N MET A 59 2.88 -7.40 2.05
CA MET A 59 1.78 -8.02 1.30
C MET A 59 2.17 -8.26 -0.16
N PHE A 60 2.72 -7.25 -0.85
CA PHE A 60 3.22 -7.41 -2.22
C PHE A 60 4.41 -8.37 -2.32
N GLY A 61 5.33 -8.33 -1.35
CA GLY A 61 6.47 -9.24 -1.27
C GLY A 61 6.09 -10.70 -1.05
N TYR A 62 4.89 -10.96 -0.51
CA TYR A 62 4.37 -12.32 -0.41
C TYR A 62 3.83 -12.83 -1.75
N MET A 63 3.41 -11.94 -2.64
CA MET A 63 2.88 -12.29 -3.97
C MET A 63 4.00 -12.52 -4.99
N THR A 64 5.10 -11.77 -4.91
CA THR A 64 6.24 -11.87 -5.84
C THR A 64 7.56 -11.44 -5.20
N GLU A 65 8.68 -11.77 -5.85
CA GLU A 65 10.00 -11.30 -5.46
C GLU A 65 10.11 -9.76 -5.66
N ILE A 66 9.83 -9.00 -4.60
CA ILE A 66 9.70 -7.54 -4.64
C ILE A 66 10.95 -6.82 -5.16
N ASP A 67 12.13 -7.40 -4.94
CA ASP A 67 13.42 -6.85 -5.38
C ASP A 67 13.58 -6.82 -6.91
N LYS A 68 12.80 -7.65 -7.63
CA LYS A 68 12.81 -7.72 -9.10
C LYS A 68 11.80 -6.78 -9.75
N VAL A 69 10.91 -6.17 -8.98
CA VAL A 69 9.91 -5.22 -9.49
C VAL A 69 10.59 -3.91 -9.86
N GLU A 70 10.26 -3.29 -10.98
CA GLU A 70 10.82 -1.98 -11.37
C GLU A 70 9.76 -0.89 -11.23
N ILE A 71 10.11 0.24 -10.62
CA ILE A 71 9.19 1.38 -10.48
C ILE A 71 9.14 2.10 -11.83
N ARG A 72 8.05 1.92 -12.57
CA ARG A 72 7.80 2.54 -13.90
C ARG A 72 6.52 3.36 -13.96
N ALA A 73 5.62 3.12 -13.02
CA ALA A 73 4.37 3.83 -12.88
C ALA A 73 4.07 3.97 -11.40
N THR A 74 3.22 4.93 -11.08
CA THR A 74 2.70 5.11 -9.73
C THR A 74 1.19 5.19 -9.75
N CYS A 75 0.58 4.82 -8.64
CA CYS A 75 -0.85 4.92 -8.44
C CYS A 75 -1.15 5.45 -7.03
N ASP A 76 -2.03 6.43 -6.94
CA ASP A 76 -2.49 6.94 -5.66
C ASP A 76 -3.80 6.22 -5.28
N ILE A 77 -3.84 5.70 -4.06
CA ILE A 77 -5.01 5.10 -3.43
C ILE A 77 -5.44 5.91 -2.21
N ALA A 78 -6.70 5.78 -1.84
CA ALA A 78 -7.25 6.36 -0.62
C ALA A 78 -8.14 5.34 0.07
N ALA A 79 -8.12 5.33 1.40
CA ALA A 79 -9.03 4.53 2.20
C ALA A 79 -9.49 5.32 3.44
N GLU A 80 -10.68 4.98 3.91
CA GLU A 80 -11.28 5.54 5.12
C GLU A 80 -11.97 4.44 5.94
N ALA A 81 -12.09 4.66 7.25
CA ALA A 81 -12.70 3.69 8.16
C ALA A 81 -13.31 4.36 9.39
N GLU A 82 -13.92 3.57 10.27
CA GLU A 82 -14.46 4.03 11.55
C GLU A 82 -13.44 3.96 12.70
N ASP A 83 -12.35 3.21 12.53
CA ASP A 83 -11.26 3.06 13.50
C ASP A 83 -9.92 2.71 12.83
N MET A 84 -8.83 2.65 13.61
CA MET A 84 -7.49 2.34 13.10
C MET A 84 -7.32 0.93 12.54
N VAL A 85 -8.06 -0.05 13.06
CA VAL A 85 -7.95 -1.45 12.62
C VAL A 85 -8.66 -1.62 11.28
N GLY A 86 -9.86 -1.04 11.17
CA GLY A 86 -10.60 -0.93 9.92
C GLY A 86 -9.82 -0.13 8.88
N LEU A 87 -9.09 0.92 9.27
CA LEU A 87 -8.27 1.69 8.35
C LEU A 87 -7.14 0.85 7.75
N LEU A 88 -6.45 0.04 8.56
CA LEU A 88 -5.45 -0.90 8.05
C LEU A 88 -6.08 -1.95 7.13
N PHE A 89 -7.24 -2.47 7.51
CA PHE A 89 -7.97 -3.45 6.70
C PHE A 89 -8.33 -2.89 5.32
N HIS A 90 -9.02 -1.75 5.27
CA HIS A 90 -9.42 -1.11 4.01
C HIS A 90 -8.20 -0.66 3.19
N PHE A 91 -7.14 -0.18 3.85
CA PHE A 91 -5.90 0.17 3.17
C PHE A 91 -5.27 -1.03 2.43
N LEU A 92 -5.17 -2.18 3.08
CA LEU A 92 -4.64 -3.40 2.45
C LEU A 92 -5.60 -3.96 1.39
N ASP A 93 -6.90 -3.83 1.59
CA ASP A 93 -7.92 -4.26 0.62
C ASP A 93 -7.85 -3.44 -0.68
N GLU A 94 -7.68 -2.11 -0.60
CA GLU A 94 -7.48 -1.24 -1.76
C GLU A 94 -6.17 -1.57 -2.50
N LEU A 95 -5.07 -1.85 -1.77
CA LEU A 95 -3.81 -2.29 -2.36
C LEU A 95 -3.95 -3.64 -3.08
N LEU A 96 -4.69 -4.57 -2.49
CA LEU A 96 -4.98 -5.87 -3.08
C LEU A 96 -5.87 -5.72 -4.31
N PHE A 97 -6.81 -4.78 -4.29
CA PHE A 97 -7.66 -4.45 -5.42
C PHE A 97 -6.86 -3.90 -6.60
N VAL A 98 -5.97 -2.93 -6.36
CA VAL A 98 -5.04 -2.38 -7.37
C VAL A 98 -4.20 -3.47 -8.03
N PHE A 99 -3.79 -4.48 -7.26
CA PHE A 99 -3.09 -5.64 -7.80
C PHE A 99 -4.00 -6.60 -8.60
N SER A 100 -5.28 -6.73 -8.23
CA SER A 100 -6.15 -7.82 -8.72
C SER A 100 -7.10 -7.42 -9.87
N ALA A 101 -7.47 -6.14 -10.02
CA ALA A 101 -8.64 -5.75 -10.82
C ALA A 101 -8.37 -4.74 -11.95
N GLU A 102 -7.11 -4.44 -12.27
CA GLU A 102 -6.59 -3.22 -12.94
C GLU A 102 -6.25 -2.15 -11.90
N PRO A 103 -5.06 -1.52 -11.96
CA PRO A 103 -4.03 -1.63 -13.00
C PRO A 103 -3.06 -2.83 -12.94
N PHE A 104 -3.25 -3.78 -12.02
CA PHE A 104 -2.31 -4.90 -11.78
C PHE A 104 -0.92 -4.44 -11.35
N ILE A 105 -0.85 -3.36 -10.57
CA ILE A 105 0.42 -2.84 -10.04
C ILE A 105 0.87 -3.69 -8.86
N ILE A 106 2.18 -3.92 -8.81
CA ILE A 106 2.87 -4.42 -7.63
C ILE A 106 3.73 -3.29 -7.09
N GLY A 107 3.40 -2.80 -5.89
CA GLY A 107 4.12 -1.70 -5.27
C GLY A 107 5.45 -2.14 -4.69
N ARG A 108 6.56 -1.88 -5.40
CA ARG A 108 7.92 -2.07 -4.84
C ARG A 108 8.15 -1.20 -3.60
N LYS A 109 7.49 -0.04 -3.56
CA LYS A 109 7.52 0.93 -2.48
C LYS A 109 6.10 1.44 -2.31
N VAL A 110 5.70 1.64 -1.06
CA VAL A 110 4.44 2.30 -0.72
C VAL A 110 4.78 3.50 0.14
N GLU A 111 4.26 4.66 -0.22
CA GLU A 111 4.49 5.92 0.49
C GLU A 111 3.14 6.52 0.90
N ILE A 112 2.91 6.68 2.19
CA ILE A 112 1.72 7.34 2.71
C ILE A 112 1.90 8.86 2.55
N LEU A 113 1.03 9.50 1.78
CA LEU A 113 1.02 10.93 1.53
C LEU A 113 0.23 11.69 2.60
N GLU A 114 -0.85 11.08 3.10
CA GLU A 114 -1.73 11.66 4.12
C GLU A 114 -2.12 10.56 5.12
N PHE A 115 -2.01 10.85 6.42
CA PHE A 115 -2.42 9.91 7.48
C PHE A 115 -3.13 10.64 8.61
N ASP A 116 -4.46 10.69 8.51
CA ASP A 116 -5.34 11.31 9.50
C ASP A 116 -5.85 10.24 10.47
N LYS A 117 -5.29 10.24 11.68
CA LYS A 117 -5.62 9.28 12.75
C LYS A 117 -6.86 9.65 13.55
N GLU A 118 -7.39 10.87 13.36
CA GLU A 118 -8.61 11.33 14.04
C GLU A 118 -9.84 11.10 13.17
N ALA A 119 -9.72 11.39 11.87
CA ALA A 119 -10.77 11.11 10.90
C ALA A 119 -10.65 9.71 10.26
N PHE A 120 -9.62 8.94 10.61
CA PHE A 120 -9.32 7.61 10.07
C PHE A 120 -9.29 7.57 8.54
N ARG A 121 -8.43 8.41 7.95
CA ARG A 121 -8.22 8.47 6.50
C ARG A 121 -6.76 8.34 6.14
N ILE A 122 -6.50 7.64 5.05
CA ILE A 122 -5.15 7.43 4.52
C ILE A 122 -5.15 7.68 3.02
N LYS A 123 -4.11 8.35 2.53
CA LYS A 123 -3.77 8.37 1.11
C LYS A 123 -2.36 7.87 0.94
N ALA A 124 -2.14 6.98 -0.01
CA ALA A 124 -0.84 6.42 -0.29
C ALA A 124 -0.57 6.34 -1.79
N ARG A 125 0.72 6.38 -2.12
CA ARG A 125 1.26 6.16 -3.44
C ARG A 125 1.95 4.81 -3.49
N VAL A 126 1.66 4.06 -4.54
CA VAL A 126 2.15 2.71 -4.83
C VAL A 126 2.92 2.74 -6.14
#